data_AF-A0A845X935-F1
#
_entry.id   AF-A0A845X935-F1
#
_cell.length_a   1.000
_cell.length_b   1.000
_cell.length_c   1.000
_cell.angle_alpha   90.00
_cell.angle_beta   90.00
_cell.angle_gamma   90.00
#
_symmetry.space_group_name_H-M   'P 1'
#
loop_
_entity.id
_entity.type
_entity.pdbx_description
1 polymer ?
#
loop_
_entity_poly.entity_id
_entity_poly.type
_entity_poly.pdbx_seq_one_letter_code
_entity_poly.pdbx_strand_id
1 'polypeptide(L)'
;MITSHQNTLIKKLRKLRQTKERRAQGLLLLEGTNLIEAAIQHGHILETFCYTEQWQTRHPQLWEQVVAQADRQEAVTPEVIESIATTVNPDGAIAAFAPTQLTLTPPDPLSLGLMVERLQDPGNLGTMIRTAAAAEAEGIWLSADSVDPQNPKVLRASAGAWFQMPIVGCGELGEAIASEVSKR
;
A
#
# COMPACT_ATOMS: atom_id res chain seq x y z
N MET A 1 -3.92 18.48 17.97
CA MET A 1 -4.94 18.17 16.96
C MET A 1 -4.83 19.15 15.79
N ILE A 2 -4.68 18.66 14.56
CA ILE A 2 -4.66 19.48 13.34
C ILE A 2 -6.08 19.59 12.79
N THR A 3 -6.53 20.84 12.61
CA THR A 3 -7.88 21.15 12.10
C THR A 3 -7.87 21.77 10.70
N SER A 4 -6.69 22.18 10.21
CA SER A 4 -6.57 22.94 8.97
C SER A 4 -5.98 22.10 7.83
N HIS A 5 -6.69 22.05 6.71
CA HIS A 5 -6.19 21.46 5.44
C HIS A 5 -4.98 22.22 4.86
N GLN A 6 -4.70 23.43 5.36
CA GLN A 6 -3.56 24.24 4.92
C GLN A 6 -2.25 23.88 5.62
N ASN A 7 -2.30 23.03 6.64
CA ASN A 7 -1.14 22.53 7.35
C ASN A 7 -0.16 21.83 6.37
N THR A 8 1.14 22.09 6.53
CA THR A 8 2.20 21.60 5.64
C THR A 8 2.24 20.07 5.54
N LEU A 9 2.03 19.36 6.65
CA LEU A 9 1.96 17.90 6.68
C LEU A 9 0.77 17.41 5.85
N ILE A 10 -0.41 17.98 6.07
CA ILE A 10 -1.64 17.60 5.38
C ILE A 10 -1.51 17.82 3.87
N LYS A 11 -0.88 18.94 3.47
CA LYS A 11 -0.54 19.21 2.06
C LYS A 11 0.42 18.15 1.49
N LYS A 12 1.45 17.73 2.25
CA LYS A 12 2.39 16.67 1.85
C LYS A 12 1.66 15.34 1.63
N LEU A 13 0.83 14.92 2.60
CA LEU A 13 0.07 13.67 2.53
C LEU A 13 -0.94 13.67 1.36
N ARG A 14 -1.67 14.77 1.18
CA ARG A 14 -2.65 14.89 0.08
C ARG A 14 -2.01 14.78 -1.31
N LYS A 15 -0.74 15.18 -1.46
CA LYS A 15 -0.01 15.03 -2.73
C LYS A 15 0.24 13.56 -3.11
N LEU A 16 0.30 12.64 -2.15
CA LEU A 16 0.52 11.20 -2.39
C LEU A 16 -0.60 10.52 -3.22
N ARG A 17 -1.72 11.21 -3.46
CA ARG A 17 -2.71 10.79 -4.48
C ARG A 17 -2.10 10.70 -5.88
N GLN A 18 -1.06 11.48 -6.18
CA GLN A 18 -0.41 11.55 -7.48
C GLN A 18 0.81 10.64 -7.54
N THR A 19 0.95 9.84 -8.60
CA THR A 19 2.09 8.92 -8.80
C THR A 19 3.44 9.64 -8.76
N LYS A 20 3.55 10.82 -9.39
CA LYS A 20 4.77 11.64 -9.38
C LYS A 20 5.22 11.98 -7.96
N GLU A 21 4.27 12.34 -7.10
CA GLU A 21 4.52 12.74 -5.72
C GLU A 21 4.85 11.53 -4.84
N ARG A 22 4.22 10.37 -5.05
CA ARG A 22 4.60 9.11 -4.38
C ARG A 22 6.06 8.75 -4.66
N ARG A 23 6.47 8.80 -5.94
CA ARG A 23 7.85 8.54 -6.35
C ARG A 23 8.83 9.56 -5.77
N ALA A 24 8.49 10.85 -5.81
CA ALA A 24 9.35 11.90 -5.30
C ALA A 24 9.54 11.84 -3.77
N GLN A 25 8.51 11.42 -3.05
CA GLN A 25 8.55 11.32 -1.58
C GLN A 25 9.00 9.94 -1.09
N GLY A 26 8.94 8.90 -1.94
CA GLY A 26 9.19 7.52 -1.53
C GLY A 26 8.09 6.94 -0.63
N LEU A 27 6.88 7.52 -0.65
CA LEU A 27 5.80 7.20 0.28
C LEU A 27 4.51 6.80 -0.43
N LEU A 28 3.77 5.91 0.21
CA LEU A 28 2.42 5.51 -0.18
C LEU A 28 1.43 5.89 0.92
N LEU A 29 0.19 6.13 0.51
CA LEU A 29 -0.92 6.41 1.42
C LEU A 29 -1.68 5.12 1.71
N LEU A 30 -1.81 4.77 3.00
CA LEU A 30 -2.68 3.72 3.49
C LEU A 30 -3.97 4.35 4.00
N GLU A 31 -5.09 4.02 3.34
CA GLU A 31 -6.41 4.55 3.69
C GLU A 31 -7.25 3.47 4.33
N GLY A 32 -7.64 3.69 5.58
CA GLY A 32 -8.52 2.82 6.33
C GLY A 32 -7.81 1.87 7.28
N THR A 33 -8.55 1.51 8.33
CA THR A 33 -8.11 0.71 9.48
C THR A 33 -7.49 -0.62 9.05
N ASN A 34 -8.18 -1.39 8.20
CA ASN A 34 -7.73 -2.74 7.82
C ASN A 34 -6.39 -2.74 7.09
N LEU A 35 -6.13 -1.72 6.28
CA LEU A 35 -4.90 -1.64 5.49
C LEU A 35 -3.71 -1.21 6.38
N ILE A 36 -3.97 -0.33 7.34
CA ILE A 36 -3.00 0.10 8.35
C ILE A 36 -2.65 -1.08 9.28
N GLU A 37 -3.64 -1.82 9.73
CA GLU A 37 -3.45 -3.04 10.51
C GLU A 37 -2.64 -4.07 9.74
N ALA A 38 -2.96 -4.32 8.47
CA ALA A 38 -2.20 -5.24 7.63
C ALA A 38 -0.73 -4.81 7.48
N ALA A 39 -0.45 -3.52 7.31
CA ALA A 39 0.92 -3.01 7.21
C ALA A 39 1.73 -3.32 8.49
N ILE A 40 1.13 -3.04 9.66
CA ILE A 40 1.71 -3.30 10.98
C ILE A 40 1.95 -4.79 11.21
N GLN A 41 1.00 -5.65 10.83
CA GLN A 41 1.14 -7.11 10.94
C GLN A 41 2.29 -7.66 10.10
N HIS A 42 2.63 -6.98 8.99
CA HIS A 42 3.78 -7.31 8.14
C HIS A 42 5.05 -6.54 8.53
N GLY A 43 5.07 -5.87 9.68
CA GLY A 43 6.24 -5.21 10.25
C GLY A 43 6.63 -3.89 9.59
N HIS A 44 5.70 -3.23 8.87
CA HIS A 44 5.96 -1.91 8.29
C HIS A 44 5.85 -0.82 9.33
N ILE A 45 6.86 0.06 9.36
CA ILE A 45 6.83 1.29 10.16
C ILE A 45 6.11 2.38 9.37
N LEU A 46 5.14 3.03 10.02
CA LEU A 46 4.41 4.15 9.45
C LEU A 46 5.20 5.44 9.67
N GLU A 47 5.57 6.16 8.60
CA GLU A 47 6.21 7.47 8.72
C GLU A 47 5.29 8.47 9.42
N THR A 48 3.99 8.43 9.10
CA THR A 48 3.00 9.32 9.70
C THR A 48 1.67 8.61 9.78
N PHE A 49 1.03 8.68 10.95
CA PHE A 49 -0.31 8.21 11.20
C PHE A 49 -1.22 9.38 11.61
N CYS A 50 -2.24 9.65 10.82
CA CYS A 50 -3.27 10.63 11.11
C CYS A 50 -4.58 9.92 11.49
N TYR A 51 -5.17 10.34 12.61
CA TYR A 51 -6.37 9.69 13.15
C TYR A 51 -7.35 10.69 13.76
N THR A 52 -8.63 10.35 13.76
CA THR A 52 -9.64 11.08 14.53
C THR A 52 -9.74 10.55 15.96
N GLU A 53 -10.11 11.38 16.92
CA GLU A 53 -10.34 10.94 18.31
C GLU A 53 -11.44 9.85 18.39
N GLN A 54 -12.43 9.92 17.50
CA GLN A 54 -13.48 8.91 17.38
C GLN A 54 -12.90 7.55 16.92
N TRP A 55 -11.97 7.55 15.97
CA TRP A 55 -11.28 6.34 15.55
C TRP A 55 -10.48 5.74 16.70
N GLN A 56 -9.71 6.55 17.42
CA GLN A 56 -8.91 6.09 18.56
C GLN A 56 -9.78 5.42 19.64
N THR A 57 -10.93 6.04 19.96
CA THR A 57 -11.88 5.49 20.94
C THR A 57 -12.48 4.16 20.49
N ARG A 58 -12.70 3.99 19.18
CA ARG A 58 -13.29 2.79 18.60
C ARG A 58 -12.28 1.64 18.46
N HIS A 59 -11.00 1.95 18.30
CA HIS A 59 -9.93 0.98 18.02
C HIS A 59 -8.79 1.02 19.06
N PRO A 60 -9.06 0.86 20.37
CA PRO A 60 -8.04 1.04 21.42
C PRO A 60 -6.87 0.05 21.31
N GLN A 61 -7.13 -1.21 20.92
CA GLN A 61 -6.07 -2.22 20.77
C GLN A 61 -5.15 -1.92 19.59
N LEU A 62 -5.71 -1.55 18.44
CA LEU A 62 -4.92 -1.18 17.27
C LEU A 62 -4.18 0.14 17.50
N TRP A 63 -4.76 1.09 18.26
CA TRP A 63 -4.08 2.31 18.66
C TRP A 63 -2.75 2.01 19.39
N GLU A 64 -2.74 1.09 20.35
CA GLU A 64 -1.52 0.72 21.06
C GLU A 64 -0.45 0.16 20.11
N GLN A 65 -0.84 -0.68 19.15
CA GLN A 65 0.06 -1.23 18.14
C GLN A 65 0.61 -0.15 17.20
N VAL A 66 -0.25 0.74 16.71
CA VAL A 66 0.11 1.82 15.78
C VAL A 66 1.06 2.81 16.45
N VAL A 67 0.84 3.16 17.72
CA VAL A 67 1.74 4.05 18.45
C VAL A 67 3.15 3.48 18.55
N ALA A 68 3.28 2.15 18.70
CA ALA A 68 4.58 1.49 18.74
C ALA A 68 5.25 1.36 17.35
N GLN A 69 4.49 1.44 16.26
CA GLN A 69 4.96 1.25 14.89
C GLN A 69 4.77 2.47 13.98
N ALA A 70 4.66 3.67 14.56
CA ALA A 70 4.60 4.91 13.80
C ALA A 70 5.63 5.92 14.33
N ASP A 71 6.36 6.56 13.42
CA ASP A 71 7.36 7.58 13.76
C ASP A 71 6.70 8.90 14.19
N ARG A 72 5.49 9.15 13.68
CA ARG A 72 4.71 10.35 13.97
C ARG A 72 3.22 10.05 14.01
N GLN A 73 2.55 10.46 15.08
CA GLN A 73 1.10 10.39 15.22
C GLN A 73 0.51 11.80 15.30
N GLU A 74 -0.61 12.01 14.61
CA GLU A 74 -1.31 13.30 14.60
C GLU A 74 -2.81 13.08 14.73
N ALA A 75 -3.39 13.55 15.84
CA ALA A 75 -4.83 13.69 15.95
C ALA A 75 -5.30 14.77 14.97
N VAL A 76 -6.31 14.47 14.17
CA VAL A 76 -6.87 15.38 13.17
C VAL A 76 -8.40 15.35 13.18
N THR A 77 -9.03 16.35 12.56
CA THR A 77 -10.50 16.34 12.41
C THR A 77 -10.93 15.43 11.24
N PRO A 78 -12.20 14.97 11.22
CA PRO A 78 -12.73 14.19 10.10
C PRO A 78 -12.55 14.86 8.73
N GLU A 79 -12.76 16.18 8.66
CA GLU A 79 -12.63 16.95 7.43
C GLU A 79 -11.17 16.93 6.92
N VAL A 80 -10.19 16.95 7.84
CA VAL A 80 -8.78 16.83 7.48
C VAL A 80 -8.51 15.46 6.86
N ILE A 81 -9.03 14.37 7.42
CA ILE A 81 -8.93 13.02 6.84
C ILE A 81 -9.56 12.99 5.44
N GLU A 82 -10.79 13.50 5.27
CA GLU A 82 -11.47 13.60 3.98
C GLU A 82 -10.65 14.35 2.93
N SER A 83 -9.95 15.41 3.37
CA SER A 83 -9.09 16.19 2.48
C SER A 83 -7.83 15.45 2.01
N ILE A 84 -7.44 14.35 2.67
CA ILE A 84 -6.30 13.48 2.31
C ILE A 84 -6.78 12.23 1.57
N ALA A 85 -7.88 11.63 1.98
CA ALA A 85 -8.40 10.35 1.48
C ALA A 85 -8.82 10.41 0.00
N THR A 86 -8.64 9.32 -0.75
CA THR A 86 -9.23 9.12 -2.08
C THR A 86 -10.58 8.40 -2.00
N THR A 87 -10.93 7.85 -0.85
CA THR A 87 -12.23 7.23 -0.58
C THR A 87 -13.34 8.26 -0.35
N VAL A 88 -14.59 7.87 -0.64
CA VAL A 88 -15.78 8.71 -0.43
C VAL A 88 -16.09 8.85 1.07
N ASN A 89 -15.92 7.78 1.84
CA ASN A 89 -16.23 7.73 3.27
C ASN A 89 -15.03 7.13 4.04
N PRO A 90 -14.00 7.94 4.35
CA PRO A 90 -12.88 7.45 5.15
C PRO A 90 -13.34 7.15 6.58
N ASP A 91 -12.76 6.12 7.20
CA ASP A 91 -13.17 5.62 8.52
C ASP A 91 -12.52 6.36 9.72
N GLY A 92 -11.73 7.40 9.41
CA GLY A 92 -11.06 8.24 10.40
C GLY A 92 -9.58 7.92 10.63
N ALA A 93 -8.98 7.01 9.85
CA ALA A 93 -7.55 6.70 9.93
C ALA A 93 -6.87 6.68 8.56
N ILE A 94 -5.71 7.34 8.48
CA ILE A 94 -4.83 7.35 7.31
C ILE A 94 -3.39 7.27 7.78
N ALA A 95 -2.56 6.54 7.05
CA ALA A 95 -1.11 6.52 7.26
C ALA A 95 -0.34 6.80 5.97
N ALA A 96 0.90 7.27 6.12
CA ALA A 96 1.90 7.23 5.09
C ALA A 96 3.05 6.33 5.53
N PHE A 97 3.60 5.54 4.61
CA PHE A 97 4.71 4.63 4.86
C PHE A 97 5.60 4.50 3.63
N ALA A 98 6.85 4.06 3.85
CA ALA A 98 7.79 3.76 2.78
C ALA A 98 7.68 2.27 2.41
N PRO A 99 7.29 1.91 1.18
CA PRO A 99 7.12 0.52 0.78
C PRO A 99 8.44 -0.20 0.53
N THR A 100 8.54 -1.46 0.93
CA THR A 100 9.70 -2.33 0.61
C THR A 100 9.40 -3.35 -0.49
N GLN A 101 8.13 -3.67 -0.75
CA GLN A 101 7.69 -4.76 -1.63
C GLN A 101 8.22 -4.65 -3.07
N LEU A 102 8.41 -3.43 -3.59
CA LEU A 102 8.94 -3.23 -4.94
C LEU A 102 10.46 -3.44 -5.06
N THR A 103 11.15 -3.51 -3.92
CA THR A 103 12.60 -3.76 -3.87
C THR A 103 12.90 -5.21 -3.48
N LEU A 104 11.89 -5.95 -3.04
CA LEU A 104 12.06 -7.36 -2.75
C LEU A 104 12.28 -8.13 -4.05
N THR A 105 13.18 -9.10 -3.98
CA THR A 105 13.36 -10.07 -5.05
C THR A 105 12.56 -11.32 -4.69
N PRO A 106 11.80 -11.90 -5.63
CA PRO A 106 11.19 -13.22 -5.44
C PRO A 106 12.25 -14.25 -5.03
N PRO A 107 11.88 -15.27 -4.24
CA PRO A 107 12.82 -16.30 -3.82
C PRO A 107 13.34 -17.10 -5.02
N ASP A 108 14.56 -17.62 -4.86
CA ASP A 108 15.21 -18.50 -5.82
C ASP A 108 15.70 -19.75 -5.05
N PRO A 109 15.16 -20.96 -5.33
CA PRO A 109 14.24 -21.28 -6.41
C PRO A 109 12.81 -20.78 -6.16
N LEU A 110 12.18 -20.26 -7.22
CA LEU A 110 10.75 -19.93 -7.23
C LEU A 110 9.92 -21.19 -7.50
N SER A 111 8.92 -21.48 -6.67
CA SER A 111 7.95 -22.58 -6.86
C SER A 111 6.73 -22.12 -7.65
N LEU A 112 6.09 -21.03 -7.22
CA LEU A 112 4.87 -20.48 -7.83
C LEU A 112 4.95 -18.95 -7.96
N GLY A 113 4.65 -18.45 -9.16
CA GLY A 113 4.61 -17.02 -9.46
C GLY A 113 3.42 -16.64 -10.33
N LEU A 114 3.00 -15.38 -10.27
CA LEU A 114 1.97 -14.83 -11.12
C LEU A 114 2.55 -13.78 -12.07
N MET A 115 2.33 -13.95 -13.37
CA MET A 115 2.71 -12.98 -14.39
C MET A 115 1.47 -12.33 -14.97
N VAL A 116 1.45 -11.00 -15.01
CA VAL A 116 0.30 -10.20 -15.42
C VAL A 116 0.72 -9.21 -16.50
N GLU A 117 0.15 -9.37 -17.69
CA GLU A 117 0.43 -8.54 -18.84
C GLU A 117 -0.72 -7.56 -19.10
N ARG A 118 -0.38 -6.27 -19.30
CA ARG A 118 -1.24 -5.22 -19.84
C ARG A 118 -2.53 -4.95 -19.07
N LEU A 119 -2.55 -5.27 -17.78
CA LEU A 119 -3.75 -5.13 -16.96
C LEU A 119 -4.00 -3.66 -16.57
N GLN A 120 -5.16 -3.11 -16.91
CA GLN A 120 -5.47 -1.70 -16.66
C GLN A 120 -6.37 -1.44 -15.44
N ASP A 121 -7.17 -2.41 -15.01
CA ASP A 121 -8.11 -2.19 -13.91
C ASP A 121 -7.45 -2.44 -12.54
N PRO A 122 -7.43 -1.43 -11.64
CA PRO A 122 -6.83 -1.56 -10.32
C PRO A 122 -7.59 -2.51 -9.38
N GLY A 123 -8.91 -2.71 -9.59
CA GLY A 123 -9.70 -3.65 -8.79
C GLY A 123 -9.37 -5.11 -9.14
N ASN A 124 -9.20 -5.39 -10.42
CA ASN A 124 -8.73 -6.68 -10.93
C ASN A 124 -7.33 -6.98 -10.43
N LEU A 125 -6.42 -5.99 -10.41
CA LEU A 125 -5.08 -6.20 -9.85
C LEU A 125 -5.15 -6.57 -8.37
N GLY A 126 -5.92 -5.81 -7.58
CA GLY A 126 -6.11 -6.11 -6.16
C GLY A 126 -6.71 -7.51 -5.93
N THR A 127 -7.63 -7.94 -6.78
CA THR A 127 -8.21 -9.29 -6.72
C THR A 127 -7.18 -10.36 -7.05
N MET A 128 -6.37 -10.17 -8.08
CA MET A 128 -5.29 -11.09 -8.43
C MET A 128 -4.22 -11.18 -7.34
N ILE A 129 -3.88 -10.07 -6.68
CA ILE A 129 -2.97 -10.06 -5.53
C ILE A 129 -3.55 -10.94 -4.40
N ARG A 130 -4.85 -10.84 -4.11
CA ARG A 130 -5.51 -11.71 -3.11
C ARG A 130 -5.49 -13.17 -3.51
N THR A 131 -5.74 -13.48 -4.77
CA THR A 131 -5.69 -14.84 -5.29
C THR A 131 -4.28 -15.42 -5.23
N ALA A 132 -3.26 -14.63 -5.59
CA ALA A 132 -1.86 -15.02 -5.51
C ALA A 132 -1.45 -15.33 -4.07
N ALA A 133 -1.77 -14.44 -3.13
CA ALA A 133 -1.57 -14.65 -1.70
C ALA A 133 -2.25 -15.94 -1.20
N ALA A 134 -3.52 -16.15 -1.55
CA ALA A 134 -4.26 -17.35 -1.15
C ALA A 134 -3.72 -18.65 -1.78
N ALA A 135 -3.04 -18.54 -2.92
CA ALA A 135 -2.36 -19.64 -3.58
C ALA A 135 -0.91 -19.83 -3.12
N GLU A 136 -0.45 -19.04 -2.14
CA GLU A 136 0.94 -19.02 -1.66
C GLU A 136 1.95 -18.74 -2.77
N ALA A 137 1.58 -17.90 -3.74
CA ALA A 137 2.51 -17.41 -4.75
C ALA A 137 3.60 -16.55 -4.11
N GLU A 138 4.82 -16.71 -4.60
CA GLU A 138 6.02 -16.12 -3.99
C GLU A 138 6.45 -14.81 -4.67
N GLY A 139 5.75 -14.41 -5.73
CA GLY A 139 6.01 -13.17 -6.45
C GLY A 139 4.97 -12.88 -7.54
N ILE A 140 4.82 -11.59 -7.84
CA ILE A 140 3.98 -11.10 -8.94
C ILE A 140 4.86 -10.26 -9.88
N TRP A 141 4.81 -10.53 -11.18
CA TRP A 141 5.44 -9.72 -12.21
C TRP A 141 4.38 -9.00 -13.04
N LEU A 142 4.53 -7.69 -13.20
CA LEU A 142 3.62 -6.83 -13.95
C LEU A 142 4.35 -6.22 -15.14
N SER A 143 3.76 -6.25 -16.33
CA SER A 143 4.29 -5.49 -17.47
C SER A 143 4.31 -3.98 -17.17
N ALA A 144 5.28 -3.26 -17.74
CA ALA A 144 5.47 -1.83 -17.50
C ALA A 144 4.26 -0.97 -17.93
N ASP A 145 3.42 -1.49 -18.83
CA ASP A 145 2.20 -0.86 -19.29
C ASP A 145 0.95 -1.31 -18.53
N SER A 146 1.09 -2.07 -17.43
CA SER A 146 0.00 -2.37 -16.49
C SER A 146 -0.27 -1.23 -15.51
N VAL A 147 -1.41 -1.32 -14.82
CA VAL A 147 -1.81 -0.40 -13.76
C VAL A 147 -0.77 -0.39 -12.64
N ASP A 148 -0.48 0.82 -12.14
CA ASP A 148 0.48 1.02 -11.06
C ASP A 148 0.10 0.21 -9.80
N PRO A 149 0.93 -0.76 -9.35
CA PRO A 149 0.63 -1.56 -8.16
C PRO A 149 0.63 -0.72 -6.87
N GLN A 150 1.19 0.49 -6.91
CA GLN A 150 1.18 1.45 -5.79
C GLN A 150 -0.05 2.36 -5.81
N ASN A 151 -0.99 2.17 -6.73
CA ASN A 151 -2.23 2.93 -6.78
C ASN A 151 -3.05 2.69 -5.49
N PRO A 152 -3.54 3.75 -4.80
CA PRO A 152 -4.36 3.60 -3.59
C PRO A 152 -5.56 2.65 -3.74
N LYS A 153 -6.17 2.58 -4.94
CA LYS A 153 -7.26 1.64 -5.22
C LYS A 153 -6.77 0.18 -5.28
N VAL A 154 -5.57 -0.08 -5.79
CA VAL A 154 -4.95 -1.42 -5.77
C VAL A 154 -4.68 -1.85 -4.33
N LEU A 155 -4.03 -0.98 -3.54
CA LEU A 155 -3.74 -1.25 -2.13
C LEU A 155 -5.00 -1.63 -1.36
N ARG A 156 -6.08 -0.84 -1.50
CA ARG A 156 -7.37 -1.16 -0.85
C ARG A 156 -8.00 -2.44 -1.39
N ALA A 157 -8.04 -2.63 -2.71
CA ALA A 157 -8.63 -3.81 -3.33
C ALA A 157 -7.89 -5.11 -2.98
N SER A 158 -6.60 -5.02 -2.63
CA SER A 158 -5.80 -6.15 -2.17
C SER A 158 -6.17 -6.66 -0.77
N ALA A 159 -6.92 -5.88 0.02
CA ALA A 159 -7.31 -6.24 1.39
C ALA A 159 -6.13 -6.69 2.28
N GLY A 160 -4.97 -6.02 2.16
CA GLY A 160 -3.77 -6.32 2.93
C GLY A 160 -2.84 -7.36 2.32
N ALA A 161 -3.29 -8.12 1.32
CA ALA A 161 -2.44 -9.10 0.63
C ALA A 161 -1.27 -8.47 -0.14
N TRP A 162 -1.34 -7.17 -0.46
CA TRP A 162 -0.25 -6.44 -1.09
C TRP A 162 1.07 -6.50 -0.31
N PHE A 163 1.00 -6.66 1.02
CA PHE A 163 2.20 -6.70 1.86
C PHE A 163 2.91 -8.07 1.87
N GLN A 164 2.29 -9.13 1.37
CA GLN A 164 2.72 -10.52 1.57
C GLN A 164 3.85 -10.98 0.65
N MET A 165 3.98 -10.39 -0.54
CA MET A 165 4.91 -10.87 -1.56
C MET A 165 5.52 -9.72 -2.37
N PRO A 166 6.68 -9.95 -3.02
CA PRO A 166 7.27 -9.01 -3.96
C PRO A 166 6.35 -8.75 -5.16
N ILE A 167 6.30 -7.49 -5.60
CA ILE A 167 5.62 -7.09 -6.84
C ILE A 167 6.64 -6.40 -7.73
N VAL A 168 7.00 -7.04 -8.83
CA VAL A 168 8.09 -6.64 -9.72
C VAL A 168 7.52 -6.05 -11.01
N GLY A 169 7.99 -4.87 -11.39
CA GLY A 169 7.72 -4.31 -12.71
C GLY A 169 8.70 -4.87 -13.75
N CYS A 170 8.20 -5.42 -14.85
CA CYS A 170 8.98 -5.94 -15.97
C CYS A 170 8.78 -5.09 -17.22
N GLY A 171 9.85 -4.84 -17.98
CA GLY A 171 9.76 -4.25 -19.31
C GLY A 171 9.04 -5.18 -20.27
N GLU A 172 9.71 -6.28 -20.66
CA GLU A 172 9.09 -7.39 -21.39
C GLU A 172 8.97 -8.62 -20.49
N LEU A 173 7.75 -9.14 -20.34
CA LEU A 173 7.49 -10.35 -19.56
C LEU A 173 8.14 -11.60 -20.17
N GLY A 174 8.32 -11.64 -21.49
CA GLY A 174 8.98 -12.76 -22.18
C GLY A 174 10.42 -12.98 -21.72
N GLU A 175 11.17 -11.91 -21.47
CA GLU A 175 12.54 -12.00 -20.95
C GLU A 175 12.57 -12.48 -19.49
N ALA A 176 11.59 -12.06 -18.68
CA ALA A 176 11.44 -12.52 -17.31
C ALA A 176 11.08 -14.01 -17.23
N ILE A 177 10.27 -14.52 -18.17
CA ILE A 177 9.98 -15.96 -18.28
C ILE A 177 11.25 -16.73 -18.63
N ALA A 178 12.02 -16.25 -19.62
CA ALA A 178 13.22 -16.92 -20.06
C ALA A 178 14.30 -16.97 -18.96
N SER A 179 14.45 -15.91 -18.16
CA SER A 179 15.41 -15.88 -17.06
C SER A 179 15.03 -16.78 -15.89
N GLU A 180 13.74 -16.87 -15.54
CA GLU A 180 13.26 -17.73 -14.45
C GLU A 180 13.21 -19.21 -14.86
N VAL A 181 12.86 -19.53 -16.12
CA VAL A 181 12.86 -20.90 -16.63
C VAL A 181 14.28 -21.44 -16.83
N SER A 182 15.24 -20.60 -17.25
CA SER A 182 16.63 -21.04 -17.48
C SER A 182 17.41 -21.33 -16.19
N LYS A 183 16.91 -20.92 -15.01
CA LYS A 183 17.51 -21.18 -13.70
C LYS A 183 17.11 -22.54 -13.10
N ARG A 184 16.05 -23.18 -13.62
CA ARG A 184 15.60 -24.52 -13.21
C ARG A 184 16.32 -25.60 -14.00
#